data_AF-B6WBC0-F1
#
_entry.id   AF-B6WBC0-F1
#
_cell.length_a   1.000
_cell.length_b   1.000
_cell.length_c   1.000
_cell.angle_alpha   90.00
_cell.angle_beta   90.00
_cell.angle_gamma   90.00
#
_symmetry.space_group_name_H-M   'P 1'
#
loop_
_entity.id
_entity.type
_entity.pdbx_description
1 polymer ?
#
loop_
_entity_poly.entity_id
_entity_poly.type
_entity_poly.pdbx_seq_one_letter_code
_entity_poly.pdbx_strand_id
1 'polypeptide(L)'
;MSKDFSITGNKAILNLSEQFFNDVNELLNSDSFLDLTKSFINYHKKESTRVYAYIEQFFINSSVDSLAKELTDILKLLTVMNIDEISSKINKYHNLNKEKYGLLKIVEEFYNYWRNLERYSIIEQKEDARGVGVVNFVEINEKLKNMILQAYRRIEMSILGEWPKVYRQVPAAADASIMIRNFNKKYPKAYEFLNDVCFITQVMIETPYITYTKSNKRDGVFEEVYENPILKTKLIQNIFSAILLR
;
A
#
# COMPACT_ATOMS: atom_id res chain seq x y z
N MET A 1 3.71 10.79 -14.17
CA MET A 1 3.37 9.78 -13.13
C MET A 1 2.12 10.27 -12.42
N SER A 2 1.10 9.44 -12.19
CA SER A 2 -0.27 9.95 -11.91
C SER A 2 -1.05 9.20 -10.82
N LYS A 3 -0.46 8.26 -10.07
CA LYS A 3 -1.20 7.65 -8.96
C LYS A 3 -0.31 7.39 -7.75
N ASP A 4 -0.70 8.01 -6.64
CA ASP A 4 -0.05 7.90 -5.33
C ASP A 4 -0.14 6.47 -4.79
N PHE A 5 -1.23 5.78 -5.14
CA PHE A 5 -1.49 4.41 -4.73
C PHE A 5 -2.27 3.64 -5.78
N SER A 6 -1.91 2.37 -5.99
CA SER A 6 -2.68 1.48 -6.85
C SER A 6 -2.63 0.04 -6.37
N ILE A 7 -3.72 -0.70 -6.62
CA ILE A 7 -3.78 -2.15 -6.40
C ILE A 7 -4.09 -2.80 -7.74
N THR A 8 -3.27 -3.76 -8.15
CA THR A 8 -3.47 -4.56 -9.36
C THR A 8 -3.27 -6.04 -9.03
N GLY A 9 -4.34 -6.83 -9.13
CA GLY A 9 -4.31 -8.22 -8.66
C GLY A 9 -4.04 -8.27 -7.15
N ASN A 10 -3.00 -8.99 -6.73
CA ASN A 10 -2.56 -9.06 -5.34
C ASN A 10 -1.45 -8.05 -4.99
N LYS A 11 -1.13 -7.10 -5.89
CA LYS A 11 0.01 -6.19 -5.74
C LYS A 11 -0.46 -4.79 -5.42
N ALA A 12 0.03 -4.23 -4.33
CA ALA A 12 -0.17 -2.83 -3.96
C ALA A 12 1.12 -2.04 -4.27
N ILE A 13 0.99 -0.92 -4.95
CA ILE A 13 2.10 -0.01 -5.26
C ILE A 13 1.84 1.31 -4.55
N LEU A 14 2.76 1.72 -3.69
CA LEU A 14 2.76 2.99 -2.97
C LEU A 14 3.83 3.91 -3.56
N ASN A 15 3.42 5.05 -4.11
CA ASN A 15 4.36 6.07 -4.55
C ASN A 15 4.63 7.05 -3.39
N LEU A 16 5.68 6.76 -2.63
CA LEU A 16 6.06 7.53 -1.44
C LEU A 16 6.78 8.83 -1.79
N SER A 17 7.00 9.12 -3.07
CA SER A 17 7.46 10.44 -3.54
C SER A 17 6.35 11.45 -3.71
N GLU A 18 5.14 10.99 -4.02
CA GLU A 18 3.96 11.85 -4.16
C GLU A 18 3.20 11.97 -2.84
N GLN A 19 3.21 10.90 -2.04
CA GLN A 19 2.42 10.84 -0.81
C GLN A 19 3.24 10.33 0.38
N PHE A 20 3.38 11.21 1.36
CA PHE A 20 4.01 10.92 2.65
C PHE A 20 3.06 11.29 3.78
N PHE A 21 3.06 10.49 4.85
CA PHE A 21 2.20 10.69 6.00
C PHE A 21 3.04 11.01 7.24
N ASN A 22 2.63 12.05 7.96
CA ASN A 22 3.27 12.48 9.20
C ASN A 22 2.74 11.72 10.41
N ASP A 23 1.44 11.41 10.40
CA ASP A 23 0.75 10.74 11.50
C ASP A 23 -0.41 9.85 11.00
N VAL A 24 -0.99 9.08 11.93
CA VAL A 24 -2.11 8.16 11.66
C VAL A 24 -3.33 8.88 11.09
N ASN A 25 -3.56 10.13 11.48
CA ASN A 25 -4.71 10.89 11.00
C ASN A 25 -4.53 11.27 9.52
N GLU A 26 -3.35 11.73 9.10
CA GLU A 26 -3.04 11.96 7.69
C GLU A 26 -3.17 10.67 6.86
N LEU A 27 -2.68 9.54 7.37
CA LEU A 27 -2.81 8.23 6.71
C LEU A 27 -4.29 7.86 6.47
N LEU A 28 -5.12 7.90 7.51
CA LEU A 28 -6.53 7.50 7.42
C LEU A 28 -7.38 8.51 6.61
N ASN A 29 -6.95 9.76 6.48
CA ASN A 29 -7.62 10.77 5.66
C ASN A 29 -7.23 10.72 4.18
N SER A 30 -6.23 9.94 3.81
CA SER A 30 -5.71 9.90 2.44
C SER A 30 -6.65 9.19 1.46
N ASP A 31 -6.61 9.63 0.19
CA ASP A 31 -7.30 8.95 -0.90
C ASP A 31 -6.80 7.52 -1.09
N SER A 32 -5.51 7.27 -0.81
CA SER A 32 -4.91 5.94 -0.87
C SER A 32 -5.50 4.97 0.14
N PHE A 33 -5.76 5.43 1.37
CA PHE A 33 -6.45 4.63 2.37
C PHE A 33 -7.91 4.37 1.99
N LEU A 34 -8.57 5.37 1.38
CA LEU A 34 -9.92 5.19 0.87
C LEU A 34 -9.96 4.18 -0.31
N ASP A 35 -9.01 4.26 -1.25
CA ASP A 35 -8.87 3.31 -2.36
C ASP A 35 -8.59 1.88 -1.85
N LEU A 36 -7.75 1.73 -0.82
CA LEU A 36 -7.54 0.46 -0.13
C LEU A 36 -8.83 -0.06 0.48
N THR A 37 -9.59 0.80 1.14
CA THR A 37 -10.88 0.44 1.77
C THR A 37 -11.91 0.01 0.74
N LYS A 38 -12.00 0.70 -0.41
CA LYS A 38 -12.85 0.28 -1.53
C LYS A 38 -12.43 -1.08 -2.07
N SER A 39 -11.13 -1.31 -2.21
CA SER A 39 -10.58 -2.58 -2.68
C SER A 39 -10.93 -3.74 -1.72
N PHE A 40 -10.79 -3.52 -0.42
CA PHE A 40 -11.19 -4.47 0.63
C PHE A 40 -12.68 -4.82 0.57
N ILE A 41 -13.55 -3.82 0.49
CA ILE A 41 -15.00 -4.03 0.42
C ILE A 41 -15.37 -4.79 -0.86
N ASN A 42 -14.79 -4.42 -2.00
CA ASN A 42 -15.00 -5.12 -3.28
C ASN A 42 -14.58 -6.59 -3.20
N TYR A 43 -13.45 -6.88 -2.57
CA TYR A 43 -12.98 -8.25 -2.36
C TYR A 43 -14.01 -9.07 -1.56
N HIS A 44 -14.42 -8.59 -0.40
CA HIS A 44 -15.38 -9.31 0.45
C HIS A 44 -16.79 -9.39 -0.14
N LYS A 45 -17.20 -8.38 -0.92
CA LYS A 45 -18.45 -8.37 -1.68
C LYS A 45 -18.45 -9.46 -2.75
N LYS A 46 -17.38 -9.55 -3.54
CA LYS A 46 -17.24 -10.55 -4.61
C LYS A 46 -17.25 -11.96 -4.06
N GLU A 47 -16.51 -12.19 -2.97
CA GLU A 47 -16.42 -13.50 -2.31
C GLU A 47 -17.62 -13.81 -1.39
N SER A 48 -18.60 -12.89 -1.27
CA SER A 48 -19.80 -13.05 -0.44
C SER A 48 -19.51 -13.52 1.00
N THR A 49 -18.46 -12.95 1.59
CA THR A 49 -17.99 -13.39 2.91
C THR A 49 -18.88 -12.85 4.05
N ARG A 50 -18.78 -13.47 5.22
CA ARG A 50 -19.45 -12.97 6.45
C ARG A 50 -19.03 -11.55 6.83
N VAL A 51 -17.82 -11.12 6.46
CA VAL A 51 -17.33 -9.75 6.67
C VAL A 51 -18.18 -8.74 5.91
N TYR A 52 -18.55 -9.07 4.67
CA TYR A 52 -19.41 -8.21 3.86
C TYR A 52 -20.82 -8.09 4.46
N ALA A 53 -21.37 -9.19 4.99
CA ALA A 53 -22.65 -9.15 5.70
C ALA A 53 -22.61 -8.23 6.94
N TYR A 54 -21.51 -8.21 7.70
CA TYR A 54 -21.34 -7.25 8.80
C TYR A 54 -21.27 -5.80 8.31
N ILE A 55 -20.55 -5.56 7.20
CA ILE A 55 -20.45 -4.23 6.60
C ILE A 55 -21.85 -3.72 6.19
N GLU A 56 -22.66 -4.56 5.52
CA GLU A 56 -24.03 -4.20 5.13
C GLU A 56 -24.97 -4.03 6.34
N GLN A 57 -24.76 -4.82 7.41
CA GLN A 57 -25.53 -4.68 8.65
C GLN A 57 -25.24 -3.35 9.36
N PHE A 58 -23.99 -2.90 9.39
CA PHE A 58 -23.59 -1.71 10.13
C PHE A 58 -23.74 -0.40 9.36
N PHE A 59 -23.69 -0.47 8.03
CA PHE A 59 -23.66 0.69 7.15
C PHE A 59 -24.81 0.60 6.17
N ILE A 60 -25.84 1.44 6.36
CA ILE A 60 -27.03 1.47 5.48
C ILE A 60 -26.65 2.20 4.19
N ASN A 61 -25.97 1.50 3.28
CA ASN A 61 -25.43 2.05 2.05
C ASN A 61 -25.38 1.00 0.96
N SER A 62 -25.58 1.45 -0.28
CA SER A 62 -25.71 0.56 -1.45
C SER A 62 -24.49 0.56 -2.37
N SER A 63 -23.62 1.57 -2.29
CA SER A 63 -22.41 1.66 -3.12
C SER A 63 -21.15 1.36 -2.32
N VAL A 64 -20.15 0.80 -3.00
CA VAL A 64 -18.84 0.50 -2.40
C VAL A 64 -18.15 1.79 -1.94
N ASP A 65 -18.32 2.88 -2.69
CA ASP A 65 -17.77 4.19 -2.31
C ASP A 65 -18.37 4.73 -1.01
N SER A 66 -19.68 4.62 -0.79
CA SER A 66 -20.27 5.11 0.45
C SER A 66 -19.95 4.21 1.64
N LEU A 67 -19.97 2.88 1.45
CA LEU A 67 -19.51 1.93 2.46
C LEU A 67 -18.04 2.17 2.85
N ALA A 68 -17.18 2.45 1.87
CA ALA A 68 -15.76 2.72 2.13
C ALA A 68 -15.55 4.00 2.93
N LYS A 69 -16.32 5.06 2.63
CA LYS A 69 -16.28 6.31 3.40
C LYS A 69 -16.76 6.08 4.83
N GLU A 70 -17.87 5.37 5.03
CA GLU A 70 -18.38 5.11 6.38
C GLU A 70 -17.45 4.23 7.22
N LEU A 71 -16.88 3.19 6.61
CA LEU A 71 -15.89 2.37 7.29
C LEU A 71 -14.67 3.21 7.66
N THR A 72 -14.16 4.02 6.73
CA THR A 72 -13.04 4.94 6.99
C THR A 72 -13.35 5.91 8.14
N ASP A 73 -14.56 6.47 8.18
CA ASP A 73 -14.98 7.39 9.23
C ASP A 73 -15.05 6.71 10.59
N ILE A 74 -15.60 5.49 10.68
CA ILE A 74 -15.59 4.72 11.93
C ILE A 74 -14.16 4.43 12.38
N LEU A 75 -13.27 4.01 11.48
CA LEU A 75 -11.88 3.72 11.82
C LEU A 75 -11.17 4.97 12.36
N LYS A 76 -11.42 6.15 11.79
CA LYS A 76 -10.93 7.44 12.31
C LYS A 76 -11.47 7.72 13.70
N LEU A 77 -12.79 7.59 13.91
CA LEU A 77 -13.40 7.82 15.22
C LEU A 77 -12.80 6.89 16.28
N LEU A 78 -12.57 5.62 15.94
CA LEU A 78 -11.94 4.63 16.83
C LEU A 78 -10.47 4.94 17.14
N THR A 79 -9.79 5.80 16.38
CA THR A 79 -8.46 6.27 16.80
C THR A 79 -8.53 7.23 17.99
N VAL A 80 -9.66 7.92 18.18
CA VAL A 80 -9.83 9.00 19.17
C VAL A 80 -10.73 8.57 20.34
N MET A 81 -11.81 7.83 20.08
CA MET A 81 -12.84 7.43 21.04
C MET A 81 -12.99 5.91 21.09
N ASN A 82 -13.45 5.40 22.23
CA ASN A 82 -13.83 3.99 22.34
C ASN A 82 -15.24 3.72 21.77
N ILE A 83 -15.56 2.44 21.56
CA ILE A 83 -16.82 2.02 20.93
C ILE A 83 -18.07 2.40 21.75
N ASP A 84 -17.98 2.44 23.08
CA ASP A 84 -19.07 2.84 23.97
C ASP A 84 -19.35 4.34 23.88
N GLU A 85 -18.29 5.17 23.79
CA GLU A 85 -18.40 6.59 23.54
C GLU A 85 -19.00 6.89 22.17
N ILE A 86 -18.56 6.19 21.12
CA ILE A 86 -19.13 6.33 19.78
C ILE A 86 -20.62 5.98 19.80
N SER A 87 -20.98 4.87 20.43
CA SER A 87 -22.37 4.39 20.49
C SER A 87 -23.30 5.32 21.29
N SER A 88 -22.76 6.01 22.30
CA SER A 88 -23.53 6.92 23.16
C SER A 88 -23.59 8.36 22.65
N LYS A 89 -22.52 8.86 22.02
CA LYS A 89 -22.40 10.26 21.58
C LYS A 89 -22.81 10.48 20.13
N ILE A 90 -22.75 9.46 19.28
CA ILE A 90 -23.03 9.58 17.85
C ILE A 90 -24.26 8.76 17.49
N ASN A 91 -25.39 9.44 17.30
CA ASN A 91 -26.70 8.81 17.04
C ASN A 91 -26.69 7.84 15.85
N LYS A 92 -25.91 8.13 14.80
CA LYS A 92 -25.76 7.26 13.62
C LYS A 92 -25.24 5.86 13.98
N TYR A 93 -24.39 5.76 15.00
CA TYR A 93 -23.74 4.51 15.43
C TYR A 93 -24.34 3.98 16.73
N HIS A 94 -25.57 4.36 17.05
CA HIS A 94 -26.26 3.89 18.24
C HIS A 94 -26.40 2.35 18.19
N ASN A 95 -25.99 1.68 19.25
CA ASN A 95 -25.85 0.21 19.37
C ASN A 95 -24.61 -0.44 18.72
N LEU A 96 -23.66 0.31 18.14
CA LEU A 96 -22.46 -0.28 17.56
C LEU A 96 -21.67 -1.14 18.57
N ASN A 97 -21.68 -0.74 19.85
CA ASN A 97 -21.06 -1.50 20.94
C ASN A 97 -21.67 -2.88 21.19
N LYS A 98 -22.96 -3.08 20.90
CA LYS A 98 -23.61 -4.40 21.00
C LYS A 98 -23.07 -5.37 19.94
N GLU A 99 -22.60 -4.82 18.81
CA GLU A 99 -22.07 -5.55 17.67
C GLU A 99 -20.53 -5.53 17.62
N LYS A 100 -19.86 -5.20 18.74
CA LYS A 100 -18.41 -4.98 18.79
C LYS A 100 -17.57 -6.11 18.20
N TYR A 101 -18.01 -7.37 18.32
CA TYR A 101 -17.30 -8.52 17.77
C TYR A 101 -17.38 -8.59 16.24
N GLY A 102 -18.50 -8.14 15.64
CA GLY A 102 -18.61 -8.02 14.19
C GLY A 102 -17.70 -6.91 13.67
N LEU A 103 -17.66 -5.77 14.36
CA LEU A 103 -16.76 -4.67 14.00
C LEU A 103 -15.28 -5.06 14.16
N LEU A 104 -14.92 -5.73 15.27
CA LEU A 104 -13.58 -6.27 15.47
C LEU A 104 -13.20 -7.20 14.32
N LYS A 105 -14.11 -8.08 13.89
CA LYS A 105 -13.85 -8.98 12.77
C LYS A 105 -13.60 -8.24 11.47
N ILE A 106 -14.32 -7.13 11.20
CA ILE A 106 -14.04 -6.28 10.04
C ILE A 106 -12.62 -5.71 10.12
N VAL A 107 -12.22 -5.19 11.29
CA VAL A 107 -10.88 -4.59 11.49
C VAL A 107 -9.76 -5.61 11.33
N GLU A 108 -9.91 -6.80 11.92
CA GLU A 108 -8.95 -7.90 11.78
C GLU A 108 -8.81 -8.34 10.32
N GLU A 109 -9.93 -8.50 9.61
CA GLU A 109 -9.93 -8.91 8.21
C GLU A 109 -9.42 -7.81 7.29
N PHE A 110 -9.67 -6.53 7.60
CA PHE A 110 -9.05 -5.41 6.87
C PHE A 110 -7.53 -5.46 6.97
N TYR A 111 -7.02 -5.67 8.19
CA TYR A 111 -5.59 -5.78 8.40
C TYR A 111 -4.99 -7.02 7.74
N ASN A 112 -5.68 -8.16 7.79
CA ASN A 112 -5.27 -9.37 7.08
C ASN A 112 -5.28 -9.17 5.56
N TYR A 113 -6.31 -8.52 5.02
CA TYR A 113 -6.38 -8.17 3.61
C TYR A 113 -5.16 -7.36 3.18
N TRP A 114 -4.84 -6.29 3.91
CA TRP A 114 -3.64 -5.49 3.66
C TRP A 114 -2.35 -6.31 3.68
N ARG A 115 -2.17 -7.17 4.70
CA ARG A 115 -0.97 -8.00 4.83
C ARG A 115 -0.84 -9.11 3.78
N ASN A 116 -1.95 -9.54 3.18
CA ASN A 116 -1.94 -10.56 2.15
C ASN A 116 -1.61 -9.99 0.74
N LEU A 117 -1.57 -8.66 0.60
CA LEU A 117 -1.07 -8.02 -0.60
C LEU A 117 0.46 -8.04 -0.63
N GLU A 118 1.03 -8.24 -1.81
CA GLU A 118 2.43 -7.93 -2.07
C GLU A 118 2.57 -6.42 -2.22
N ARG A 119 3.29 -5.77 -1.30
CA ARG A 119 3.36 -4.32 -1.17
C ARG A 119 4.71 -3.80 -1.64
N TYR A 120 4.69 -2.94 -2.64
CA TYR A 120 5.87 -2.31 -3.22
C TYR A 120 5.81 -0.81 -3.00
N SER A 121 6.86 -0.20 -2.47
CA SER A 121 6.97 1.25 -2.46
C SER A 121 7.97 1.76 -3.48
N ILE A 122 7.71 2.94 -4.01
CA ILE A 122 8.55 3.61 -5.01
C ILE A 122 8.88 5.00 -4.49
N ILE A 123 10.18 5.33 -4.55
CA ILE A 123 10.70 6.64 -4.16
C ILE A 123 11.62 7.14 -5.27
N GLU A 124 11.30 8.27 -5.86
CA GLU A 124 12.15 9.02 -6.78
C GLU A 124 13.25 9.80 -6.03
N GLN A 125 14.49 9.52 -6.40
CA GLN A 125 15.66 10.26 -5.94
C GLN A 125 15.87 11.50 -6.80
N LYS A 126 15.74 12.68 -6.18
CA LYS A 126 16.10 13.96 -6.82
C LYS A 126 17.62 14.07 -7.02
N GLU A 127 18.04 14.78 -8.08
CA GLU A 127 19.43 14.76 -8.58
C GLU A 127 20.51 15.14 -7.55
N ASP A 128 20.18 15.99 -6.59
CA ASP A 128 21.12 16.54 -5.58
C ASP A 128 21.23 15.74 -4.28
N ALA A 129 20.45 14.65 -4.10
CA ALA A 129 20.35 13.93 -2.84
C ALA A 129 21.42 12.84 -2.60
N ARG A 130 22.71 13.13 -2.89
CA ARG A 130 23.81 12.17 -2.65
C ARG A 130 24.03 11.94 -1.15
N GLY A 131 24.02 10.68 -0.71
CA GLY A 131 24.27 10.26 0.68
C GLY A 131 23.04 10.29 1.60
N VAL A 132 22.22 11.35 1.54
CA VAL A 132 21.03 11.53 2.38
C VAL A 132 19.83 10.68 1.91
N GLY A 133 19.72 10.39 0.61
CA GLY A 133 18.58 9.64 0.07
C GLY A 133 18.47 8.19 0.57
N VAL A 134 19.60 7.51 0.82
CA VAL A 134 19.65 6.09 1.21
C VAL A 134 19.09 5.88 2.62
N VAL A 135 19.50 6.73 3.56
CA VAL A 135 19.05 6.66 4.96
C VAL A 135 17.56 7.01 5.04
N ASN A 136 17.13 8.00 4.27
CA ASN A 136 15.73 8.45 4.25
C ASN A 136 14.76 7.36 3.77
N PHE A 137 15.14 6.52 2.78
CA PHE A 137 14.18 5.55 2.23
C PHE A 137 13.82 4.43 3.23
N VAL A 138 14.79 3.93 4.01
CA VAL A 138 14.55 2.88 5.02
C VAL A 138 13.69 3.45 6.15
N GLU A 139 14.04 4.66 6.60
CA GLU A 139 13.34 5.38 7.66
C GLU A 139 11.89 5.68 7.28
N ILE A 140 11.64 6.06 6.02
CA ILE A 140 10.28 6.28 5.50
C ILE A 140 9.43 5.00 5.61
N ASN A 141 9.96 3.85 5.19
CA ASN A 141 9.20 2.60 5.27
C ASN A 141 8.97 2.16 6.72
N GLU A 142 9.96 2.31 7.59
CA GLU A 142 9.85 1.98 9.01
C GLU A 142 8.86 2.91 9.73
N LYS A 143 8.85 4.21 9.39
CA LYS A 143 7.85 5.16 9.91
C LYS A 143 6.44 4.75 9.49
N LEU A 144 6.24 4.42 8.21
CA LEU A 144 4.94 3.96 7.70
C LEU A 144 4.47 2.68 8.41
N LYS A 145 5.38 1.72 8.60
CA LYS A 145 5.11 0.47 9.31
C LYS A 145 4.63 0.73 10.74
N ASN A 146 5.34 1.59 11.47
CA ASN A 146 4.97 1.96 12.83
C ASN A 146 3.63 2.68 12.89
N MET A 147 3.33 3.58 11.94
CA MET A 147 2.03 4.24 11.85
C MET A 147 0.88 3.26 11.60
N ILE A 148 1.04 2.31 10.67
CA ILE A 148 0.02 1.29 10.38
C ILE A 148 -0.22 0.40 11.61
N LEU A 149 0.86 -0.05 12.27
CA LEU A 149 0.75 -0.86 13.49
C LEU A 149 0.08 -0.08 14.63
N GLN A 150 0.43 1.19 14.80
CA GLN A 150 -0.18 2.07 15.79
C GLN A 150 -1.68 2.25 15.53
N ALA A 151 -2.06 2.53 14.28
CA ALA A 151 -3.46 2.69 13.88
C ALA A 151 -4.27 1.43 14.19
N TYR A 152 -3.79 0.26 13.74
CA TYR A 152 -4.46 -1.01 13.97
C TYR A 152 -4.64 -1.30 15.47
N ARG A 153 -3.56 -1.20 16.27
CA ARG A 153 -3.60 -1.46 17.72
C ARG A 153 -4.52 -0.49 18.45
N ARG A 154 -4.52 0.78 18.05
CA ARG A 154 -5.39 1.80 18.65
C ARG A 154 -6.85 1.48 18.38
N ILE A 155 -7.19 1.16 17.13
CA ILE A 155 -8.56 0.82 16.72
C ILE A 155 -9.03 -0.46 17.43
N GLU A 156 -8.21 -1.51 17.45
CA GLU A 156 -8.49 -2.77 18.14
C GLU A 156 -8.76 -2.55 19.64
N MET A 157 -7.90 -1.76 20.31
CA MET A 157 -8.07 -1.40 21.71
C MET A 157 -9.36 -0.59 21.95
N SER A 158 -9.68 0.36 21.07
CA SER A 158 -10.91 1.16 21.18
C SER A 158 -12.19 0.33 21.04
N ILE A 159 -12.12 -0.82 20.37
CA ILE A 159 -13.24 -1.78 20.25
C ILE A 159 -13.31 -2.71 21.46
N LEU A 160 -12.16 -3.24 21.91
CA LEU A 160 -12.11 -4.23 22.99
C LEU A 160 -12.25 -3.61 24.39
N GLY A 161 -11.76 -2.38 24.58
CA GLY A 161 -11.72 -1.69 25.87
C GLY A 161 -10.55 -2.11 26.77
N GLU A 162 -9.65 -2.97 26.27
CA GLU A 162 -8.47 -3.44 26.99
C GLU A 162 -7.23 -3.44 26.10
N TRP A 163 -6.05 -3.37 26.72
CA TRP A 163 -4.78 -3.42 26.00
C TRP A 163 -4.51 -4.83 25.49
N PRO A 164 -4.03 -5.00 24.25
CA PRO A 164 -3.62 -6.30 23.75
C PRO A 164 -2.48 -6.85 24.60
N LYS A 165 -2.62 -8.10 25.05
CA LYS A 165 -1.60 -8.80 25.84
C LYS A 165 -0.40 -9.24 24.99
N VAL A 166 -0.60 -9.38 23.67
CA VAL A 166 0.42 -9.82 22.72
C VAL A 166 0.50 -8.83 21.57
N TYR A 167 1.65 -8.19 21.43
CA TYR A 167 1.93 -7.28 20.32
C TYR A 167 2.60 -8.02 19.18
N ARG A 168 1.86 -8.27 18.10
CA ARG A 168 2.44 -8.81 16.88
C ARG A 168 3.33 -7.75 16.22
N GLN A 169 4.60 -8.11 16.02
CA GLN A 169 5.57 -7.36 15.20
C GLN A 169 5.65 -8.06 13.84
N VAL A 170 4.86 -7.59 12.88
CA VAL A 170 4.76 -8.18 11.55
C VAL A 170 5.07 -7.11 10.49
N PRO A 171 5.59 -7.50 9.32
CA PRO A 171 5.75 -6.58 8.19
C PRO A 171 4.42 -5.92 7.83
N ALA A 172 4.33 -4.60 8.05
CA ALA A 172 3.09 -3.84 7.92
C ALA A 172 3.15 -2.74 6.85
N ALA A 173 4.33 -2.39 6.34
CA ALA A 173 4.50 -1.43 5.25
C ALA A 173 4.81 -2.17 3.93
N ALA A 174 5.73 -1.66 3.11
CA ALA A 174 6.12 -2.32 1.87
C ALA A 174 7.03 -3.52 2.14
N ASP A 175 6.76 -4.64 1.45
CA ASP A 175 7.61 -5.83 1.44
C ASP A 175 8.90 -5.57 0.65
N ALA A 176 8.84 -4.70 -0.36
CA ALA A 176 10.01 -4.17 -1.05
C ALA A 176 9.87 -2.68 -1.35
N SER A 177 10.93 -1.91 -1.08
CA SER A 177 11.01 -0.48 -1.39
C SER A 177 12.04 -0.26 -2.48
N ILE A 178 11.66 0.45 -3.54
CA ILE A 178 12.47 0.65 -4.74
C ILE A 178 12.76 2.14 -4.86
N MET A 179 14.05 2.48 -4.89
CA MET A 179 14.48 3.83 -5.24
C MET A 179 14.72 3.90 -6.74
N ILE A 180 14.06 4.85 -7.38
CA ILE A 180 14.22 5.13 -8.80
C ILE A 180 14.87 6.49 -9.03
N ARG A 181 15.56 6.64 -10.15
CA ARG A 181 16.15 7.90 -10.55
C ARG A 181 16.07 8.06 -12.06
N ASN A 182 15.67 9.24 -12.50
CA ASN A 182 15.89 9.69 -13.87
C ASN A 182 17.31 10.23 -14.00
N PHE A 183 18.03 9.78 -15.01
CA PHE A 183 19.33 10.34 -15.35
C PHE A 183 19.18 11.26 -16.56
N ASN A 184 19.66 12.49 -16.45
CA ASN A 184 19.84 13.35 -17.61
C ASN A 184 21.31 13.29 -18.06
N LYS A 185 21.65 12.26 -18.85
CA LYS A 185 23.00 12.05 -19.39
C LYS A 185 23.03 12.34 -20.87
N LYS A 186 24.17 12.84 -21.35
CA LYS A 186 24.46 12.93 -22.78
C LYS A 186 24.78 11.55 -23.33
N TYR A 187 23.74 10.77 -23.62
CA TYR A 187 23.87 9.50 -24.31
C TYR A 187 24.19 9.72 -25.81
N PRO A 188 24.83 8.75 -26.48
CA PRO A 188 24.88 8.75 -27.94
C PRO A 188 23.46 8.78 -28.53
N LYS A 189 23.29 9.37 -29.71
CA LYS A 189 21.97 9.57 -30.36
C LYS A 189 21.09 8.31 -30.39
N ALA A 190 21.70 7.13 -30.58
CA ALA A 190 21.00 5.85 -30.58
C ALA A 190 20.37 5.45 -29.23
N TYR A 191 20.78 6.08 -28.13
CA TYR A 191 20.41 5.77 -26.76
C TYR A 191 19.80 6.96 -26.00
N GLU A 192 19.52 8.08 -26.66
CA GLU A 192 18.92 9.27 -26.02
C GLU A 192 17.59 8.94 -25.33
N PHE A 193 16.83 7.98 -25.88
CA PHE A 193 15.58 7.49 -25.29
C PHE A 193 15.75 6.94 -23.85
N LEU A 194 16.97 6.56 -23.44
CA LEU A 194 17.24 6.10 -22.06
C LEU A 194 17.09 7.21 -21.04
N ASN A 195 17.14 8.49 -21.43
CA ASN A 195 16.82 9.59 -20.53
C ASN A 195 15.32 9.62 -20.15
N ASP A 196 14.46 8.97 -20.93
CA ASP A 196 13.02 8.84 -20.64
C ASP A 196 12.69 7.60 -19.78
N VAL A 197 13.72 6.83 -19.38
CA VAL A 197 13.57 5.59 -18.60
C VAL A 197 14.11 5.79 -17.19
N CYS A 198 13.28 5.54 -16.18
CA CYS A 198 13.73 5.55 -14.79
C CYS A 198 14.64 4.35 -14.49
N PHE A 199 15.72 4.55 -13.75
CA PHE A 199 16.61 3.47 -13.33
C PHE A 199 16.39 3.12 -11.87
N ILE A 200 16.50 1.83 -11.52
CA ILE A 200 16.55 1.42 -10.10
C ILE A 200 17.96 1.70 -9.60
N THR A 201 18.07 2.53 -8.57
CA THR A 201 19.36 2.80 -7.91
C THR A 201 19.53 1.94 -6.67
N GLN A 202 18.45 1.69 -5.92
CA GLN A 202 18.48 0.93 -4.68
C GLN A 202 17.19 0.13 -4.48
N VAL A 203 17.31 -0.99 -3.76
CA VAL A 203 16.17 -1.82 -3.34
C VAL A 203 16.38 -2.23 -1.90
N MET A 204 15.34 -2.06 -1.08
CA MET A 204 15.24 -2.71 0.23
C MET A 204 14.15 -3.76 0.19
N ILE A 205 14.43 -4.86 0.87
CA ILE A 205 13.55 -6.02 0.93
C ILE A 205 13.35 -6.35 2.41
N GLU A 206 12.09 -6.36 2.87
CA GLU A 206 11.74 -6.81 4.21
C GLU A 206 11.59 -8.33 4.19
N THR A 207 12.35 -9.02 5.05
CA THR A 207 12.37 -10.50 5.05
C THR A 207 11.34 -11.09 6.03
N PRO A 208 10.75 -12.26 5.73
CA PRO A 208 10.95 -13.07 4.54
C PRO A 208 10.18 -12.49 3.33
N TYR A 209 10.88 -12.27 2.23
CA TYR A 209 10.28 -11.79 0.99
C TYR A 209 10.06 -12.97 0.04
N ILE A 210 8.79 -13.20 -0.30
CA ILE A 210 8.38 -14.24 -1.24
C ILE A 210 7.60 -13.54 -2.35
N THR A 211 8.14 -13.55 -3.56
CA THR A 211 7.47 -13.01 -4.74
C THR A 211 7.23 -14.12 -5.76
N TYR A 212 6.03 -14.13 -6.33
CA TYR A 212 5.66 -15.09 -7.37
C TYR A 212 5.82 -14.43 -8.73
N THR A 213 6.90 -14.77 -9.43
CA THR A 213 7.10 -14.33 -10.82
C THR A 213 6.17 -15.10 -11.76
N LYS A 214 5.70 -14.44 -12.83
CA LYS A 214 4.87 -15.10 -13.86
C LYS A 214 5.61 -16.23 -14.59
N SER A 215 6.95 -16.17 -14.61
CA SER A 215 7.83 -17.24 -15.06
C SER A 215 9.10 -17.21 -14.22
N ASN A 216 9.61 -18.39 -13.88
CA ASN A 216 10.91 -18.61 -13.24
C ASN A 216 11.91 -19.28 -14.20
N LYS A 217 11.48 -19.64 -15.40
CA LYS A 217 12.36 -20.22 -16.43
C LYS A 217 12.98 -19.09 -17.25
N ARG A 218 14.31 -19.05 -17.28
CA ARG A 218 15.05 -18.37 -18.34
C ARG A 218 15.04 -19.30 -19.56
N ASP A 219 14.07 -19.10 -20.43
CA ASP A 219 14.00 -19.77 -21.72
C ASP A 219 14.52 -18.83 -22.81
N GLY A 220 15.27 -19.36 -23.76
CA GLY A 220 15.88 -18.62 -24.86
C GLY A 220 17.34 -19.02 -25.12
N VAL A 221 17.75 -19.00 -26.38
CA VAL A 221 19.15 -19.18 -26.80
C VAL A 221 19.67 -17.80 -27.18
N PHE A 222 20.87 -17.44 -26.74
CA PHE A 222 21.52 -16.22 -27.21
C PHE A 222 21.99 -16.47 -28.64
N GLU A 223 21.30 -15.87 -29.61
CA GLU A 223 21.73 -15.87 -31.00
C GLU A 223 22.67 -14.68 -31.25
N GLU A 224 23.73 -14.91 -32.02
CA GLU A 224 24.62 -13.84 -32.46
C GLU A 224 23.83 -12.89 -33.35
N VAL A 225 23.84 -11.60 -33.00
CA VAL A 225 23.14 -10.55 -33.74
C VAL A 225 24.15 -9.51 -34.21
N TYR A 226 24.09 -9.18 -35.50
CA TYR A 226 24.94 -8.17 -36.13
C TYR A 226 24.32 -6.76 -36.11
N GLU A 227 23.09 -6.63 -35.60
CA GLU A 227 22.37 -5.37 -35.47
C GLU A 227 21.99 -5.13 -34.01
N ASN A 228 21.95 -3.86 -33.59
CA ASN A 228 21.56 -3.50 -32.23
C ASN A 228 20.07 -3.83 -31.99
N PRO A 229 19.73 -4.81 -31.12
CA PRO A 229 18.36 -5.28 -30.93
C PRO A 229 17.47 -4.21 -30.27
N ILE A 230 18.08 -3.24 -29.60
CA ILE A 230 17.37 -2.15 -28.92
C ILE A 230 16.67 -1.23 -29.92
N LEU A 231 17.22 -1.05 -31.13
CA LEU A 231 16.63 -0.17 -32.15
C LEU A 231 15.23 -0.64 -32.62
N LYS A 232 14.94 -1.95 -32.51
CA LYS A 232 13.65 -2.54 -32.86
C LYS A 232 12.71 -2.65 -31.66
N THR A 233 13.16 -2.30 -30.46
CA THR A 233 12.42 -2.49 -29.21
C THR A 233 11.73 -1.19 -28.81
N LYS A 234 10.39 -1.19 -28.78
CA LYS A 234 9.63 -0.11 -28.12
C LYS A 234 9.61 -0.36 -26.62
N LEU A 235 10.39 0.41 -25.86
CA LEU A 235 10.24 0.44 -24.41
C LEU A 235 8.96 1.20 -24.06
N ILE A 236 8.05 0.54 -23.36
CA ILE A 236 6.76 1.10 -22.98
C ILE A 236 6.97 2.02 -21.77
N GLN A 237 6.77 3.33 -21.97
CA GLN A 237 6.93 4.38 -20.95
C GLN A 237 6.06 4.22 -19.68
N ASN A 238 5.01 3.38 -19.72
CA ASN A 238 3.99 3.29 -18.67
C ASN A 238 4.12 2.12 -17.70
N ILE A 239 5.06 1.21 -17.94
CA ILE A 239 5.34 0.11 -17.02
C ILE A 239 6.67 0.45 -16.40
N PHE A 240 6.79 0.32 -15.08
CA PHE A 240 7.99 0.48 -14.27
C PHE A 240 9.18 -0.31 -14.85
N SER A 241 9.74 0.23 -15.94
CA SER A 241 10.78 -0.36 -16.75
C SER A 241 12.07 0.14 -16.15
N ALA A 242 12.45 -0.47 -15.03
CA ALA A 242 13.52 0.05 -14.25
C ALA A 242 14.73 -0.88 -14.40
N ILE A 243 15.80 -0.36 -14.99
CA ILE A 243 17.03 -1.10 -15.24
C ILE A 243 17.82 -1.13 -13.93
N LEU A 244 18.09 -2.32 -13.42
CA LEU A 244 19.05 -2.55 -12.34
C LEU A 244 20.46 -2.44 -12.95
N LEU A 245 21.18 -1.38 -12.61
CA LEU A 245 22.61 -1.30 -12.90
C LEU A 245 23.35 -2.10 -11.81
N ARG A 246 24.02 -3.18 -12.21
CA ARG A 246 25.03 -3.86 -11.39
C ARG A 246 26.39 -3.20 -11.58
#